data_AF-A0A959RU25-F1
#
_entry.id   AF-A0A959RU25-F1
#
_cell.length_a   1.000
_cell.length_b   1.000
_cell.length_c   1.000
_cell.angle_alpha   90.00
_cell.angle_beta   90.00
_cell.angle_gamma   90.00
#
_symmetry.space_group_name_H-M   'P 1'
#
loop_
_entity.id
_entity.type
_entity.pdbx_description
1 polymer ?
#
loop_
_entity_poly.entity_id
_entity_poly.type
_entity_poly.pdbx_seq_one_letter_code
_entity_poly.pdbx_strand_id
1 'polypeptide(L)' 'MSIIEAIILGIIQGLTEFLPISSTGHLTVAGKLMGLISEEHPEQWTSFIAVIQLGTLLAILIYFWRDLW' A
#
# COMPACT_ATOMS: atom_id res chain seq x y z
N MET A 1 -4.35 -13.67 0.49
CA MET A 1 -3.81 -12.80 -0.57
C MET A 1 -2.80 -13.57 -1.39
N SER A 2 -2.93 -13.58 -2.71
CA SER A 2 -2.00 -14.17 -3.67
C SER A 2 -0.86 -13.20 -4.02
N ILE A 3 0.21 -13.71 -4.64
CA ILE A 3 1.33 -12.89 -5.11
C ILE A 3 0.86 -11.84 -6.14
N ILE A 4 -0.07 -12.21 -7.01
CA ILE A 4 -0.61 -11.31 -8.05
C ILE A 4 -1.37 -10.16 -7.40
N GLU A 5 -2.23 -10.44 -6.42
CA GLU A 5 -2.94 -9.41 -5.64
C GLU A 5 -1.95 -8.48 -4.93
N ALA A 6 -0.91 -9.03 -4.30
CA ALA A 6 0.11 -8.24 -3.62
C ALA A 6 0.84 -7.29 -4.59
N ILE A 7 1.17 -7.76 -5.80
CA ILE A 7 1.78 -6.93 -6.85
C ILE A 7 0.85 -5.79 -7.26
N ILE A 8 -0.43 -6.09 -7.51
CA ILE A 8 -1.40 -5.08 -7.95
C ILE A 8 -1.58 -4.00 -6.85
N LEU A 9 -1.74 -4.42 -5.59
CA LEU A 9 -1.86 -3.48 -4.48
C LEU A 9 -0.57 -2.67 -4.27
N GLY A 10 0.60 -3.27 -4.48
CA GLY A 10 1.89 -2.58 -4.48
C GLY A 10 1.98 -1.50 -5.55
N ILE A 11 1.51 -1.77 -6.77
CA ILE A 11 1.43 -0.78 -7.85
C ILE A 11 0.48 0.36 -7.45
N ILE A 12 -0.71 0.04 -6.92
CA ILE A 12 -1.67 1.04 -6.48
C ILE A 12 -1.06 1.93 -5.39
N GLN A 13 -0.46 1.34 -4.36
CA GLN A 13 0.21 2.07 -3.28
C GLN A 13 1.32 2.98 -3.82
N GLY A 14 2.23 2.44 -4.63
CA GLY A 14 3.35 3.20 -5.19
C GLY A 14 2.92 4.37 -6.07
N LEU A 15 1.84 4.21 -6.84
CA LEU A 15 1.31 5.29 -7.69
C LEU A 15 0.54 6.35 -6.90
N THR A 16 -0.20 5.95 -5.87
CA THR A 16 -1.14 6.84 -5.17
C THR A 16 -0.55 7.52 -3.94
N GLU A 17 0.51 6.98 -3.33
CA GLU A 17 1.10 7.52 -2.09
C GLU A 17 1.67 8.93 -2.25
N PHE A 18 2.29 9.19 -3.41
CA PHE A 18 2.93 10.49 -3.67
C PHE A 18 1.96 11.53 -4.27
N LEU A 19 0.74 11.11 -4.58
CA LEU A 19 -0.32 11.96 -5.10
C LEU A 19 -1.28 12.34 -3.97
N PRO A 20 -1.82 13.57 -3.91
CA PRO A 20 -2.76 14.00 -2.88
C PRO A 20 -4.18 13.47 -3.13
N ILE A 21 -4.32 12.14 -3.29
CA ILE A 21 -5.57 11.46 -3.67
C ILE A 21 -5.97 10.31 -2.72
N SER A 22 -5.30 10.17 -1.57
CA SER A 22 -5.49 9.10 -0.58
C SER A 22 -5.19 7.69 -1.10
N SER A 23 -3.97 7.21 -0.82
CA SER A 23 -3.54 5.84 -1.13
C SER A 23 -4.34 4.78 -0.36
N THR A 24 -4.65 5.05 0.90
CA THR A 24 -5.44 4.14 1.76
C THR A 24 -6.83 3.90 1.22
N GLY A 25 -7.46 4.94 0.65
CA GLY A 25 -8.76 4.84 -0.01
C GLY A 25 -8.70 3.92 -1.23
N HIS A 26 -7.75 4.16 -2.13
CA HIS A 26 -7.57 3.36 -3.34
C HIS A 26 -7.24 1.89 -3.02
N LEU A 27 -6.35 1.64 -2.07
CA LEU A 27 -6.05 0.30 -1.58
C LEU A 27 -7.31 -0.39 -1.04
N THR A 28 -8.08 0.29 -0.19
CA THR A 28 -9.26 -0.31 0.44
C THR A 28 -10.34 -0.63 -0.59
N VAL A 29 -10.55 0.24 -1.58
CA VAL A 29 -11.49 -0.04 -2.70
C VAL A 29 -11.01 -1.25 -3.49
N ALA A 30 -9.73 -1.30 -3.88
CA ALA A 30 -9.17 -2.43 -4.62
C ALA A 30 -9.23 -3.74 -3.82
N GLY A 31 -8.89 -3.68 -2.52
CA GLY A 31 -8.95 -4.82 -1.60
C GLY A 31 -10.37 -5.37 -1.44
N LYS A 32 -11.39 -4.49 -1.37
CA LYS A 32 -12.80 -4.91 -1.37
C LYS A 32 -13.21 -5.57 -2.69
N LEU A 33 -12.82 -5.00 -3.82
CA LEU A 33 -13.14 -5.56 -5.15
C LEU A 33 -12.48 -6.93 -5.38
N MET A 34 -11.32 -7.16 -4.76
CA MET A 34 -10.60 -8.44 -4.80
C MET A 34 -11.02 -9.43 -3.70
N GLY A 35 -11.95 -9.05 -2.80
CA GLY A 35 -12.40 -9.91 -1.69
C GLY A 35 -11.33 -10.19 -0.63
N LEU A 36 -10.39 -9.26 -0.41
CA LEU A 36 -9.23 -9.44 0.47
C LEU A 36 -9.44 -8.97 1.91
N ILE A 37 -10.53 -8.25 2.16
CA ILE A 37 -10.85 -7.71 3.48
C ILE A 37 -11.78 -8.71 4.18
N SER A 38 -11.24 -9.39 5.19
CA SER A 38 -12.02 -10.27 6.05
C SER A 38 -12.89 -9.45 7.00
N GLU A 39 -14.19 -9.78 7.07
CA GLU A 39 -15.10 -9.18 8.06
C GLU A 39 -14.81 -9.69 9.48
N GLU A 40 -14.32 -10.92 9.61
CA GLU A 40 -13.97 -11.52 10.90
C GLU A 40 -12.63 -11.01 11.44
N HIS A 41 -11.70 -10.65 10.54
CA HIS A 41 -10.31 -10.29 10.87
C HIS A 41 -9.89 -8.98 10.17
N PRO A 42 -10.56 -7.84 10.45
CA PRO A 42 -10.29 -6.55 9.80
C PRO A 42 -8.88 -6.01 10.08
N GLU A 43 -8.26 -6.41 11.19
CA GLU A 43 -6.90 -6.03 11.57
C GLU A 43 -5.83 -6.49 10.57
N GLN A 44 -6.06 -7.60 9.85
CA GLN A 44 -5.13 -8.10 8.84
C GLN A 44 -4.96 -7.10 7.70
N TRP A 45 -6.05 -6.46 7.29
CA TRP A 45 -6.04 -5.43 6.26
C TRP A 45 -5.29 -4.17 6.72
N THR A 46 -5.54 -3.74 7.96
CA THR A 46 -4.83 -2.62 8.58
C THR A 46 -3.33 -2.89 8.69
N SER A 47 -2.94 -4.09 9.10
CA SER A 47 -1.53 -4.50 9.15
C SER A 47 -0.89 -4.51 7.76
N PHE A 48 -1.61 -4.99 6.74
CA PHE A 48 -1.13 -4.96 5.35
C PHE A 48 -0.87 -3.53 4.87
N ILE A 49 -1.82 -2.61 5.08
CA ILE A 49 -1.67 -1.18 4.74
C ILE A 49 -0.43 -0.59 5.42
N ALA A 50 -0.23 -0.89 6.71
CA ALA A 50 0.93 -0.37 7.44
C ALA A 50 2.25 -0.88 6.86
N VAL A 51 2.33 -2.17 6.53
CA VAL A 51 3.54 -2.79 5.97
C VAL A 51 3.84 -2.29 4.56
N ILE A 52 2.83 -2.17 3.69
CA ILE A 52 3.06 -1.76 2.30
C ILE A 52 3.53 -0.31 2.19
N GLN A 53 3.13 0.55 3.14
CA GLN A 53 3.60 1.93 3.22
C GLN A 53 5.09 2.05 3.57
N LEU A 54 5.69 1.04 4.22
CA LEU A 54 7.14 0.98 4.40
C LEU A 54 7.88 0.88 3.07
N GLY A 55 7.26 0.28 2.04
CA GLY A 55 7.82 0.23 0.70
C GLY A 55 7.92 1.61 0.05
N THR A 56 6.89 2.44 0.20
CA THR A 56 6.90 3.82 -0.32
C THR A 56 7.79 4.74 0.51
N LEU A 57 7.87 4.53 1.83
CA LEU A 57 8.86 5.20 2.68
C LEU A 57 10.29 4.88 2.21
N LEU A 58 10.60 3.61 1.99
CA LEU A 58 11.91 3.18 1.51
C LEU A 58 12.22 3.78 0.13
N ALA A 59 11.24 3.86 -0.77
CA ALA A 59 11.40 4.50 -2.07
C ALA A 59 11.79 5.99 -1.93
N ILE A 60 11.16 6.73 -1.02
CA ILE A 60 11.52 8.12 -0.70
C ILE A 60 12.93 8.22 -0.11
N LEU A 61 13.28 7.35 0.85
CA LEU A 61 14.61 7.34 1.47
C LEU A 61 15.73 7.09 0.44
N ILE A 62 15.49 6.20 -0.53
CA ILE A 62 16.42 5.94 -1.63
C ILE A 62 16.47 7.12 -2.59
N TYR A 63 15.33 7.67 -2.98
CA TYR A 63 15.25 8.77 -3.93
C TYR A 63 15.94 10.04 -3.40
N PHE A 64 15.69 10.40 -2.15
CA PHE A 64 16.28 11.57 -1.48
C PHE A 64 17.56 11.25 -0.71
N TRP A 65 18.18 10.08 -0.90
CA TRP A 65 19.35 9.64 -0.12
C TRP A 65 20.47 10.69 -0.07
N ARG A 66 20.71 11.37 -1.20
CA ARG A 66 21.75 12.41 -1.33
C ARG A 66 21.38 13.74 -0.69
N ASP A 67 20.09 14.01 -0.51
CA ASP A 67 19.61 15.25 0.11
C ASP A 67 19.48 15.09 1.63
N LEU A 68 19.36 13.84 2.11
CA LEU A 68 19.26 13.48 3.52
C LEU A 68 20.61 13.30 4.22
N TRP A 69 21.72 13.22 3.47
CA TRP A 69 23.08 12.99 3.95
C TRP A 69 23.99 14.19 3.66
#